data_AF-A0A671RZ25-F1
#
_entry.id   AF-A0A671RZ25-F1
#
_cell.length_a   1.000
_cell.length_b   1.000
_cell.length_c   1.000
_cell.angle_alpha   90.00
_cell.angle_beta   90.00
_cell.angle_gamma   90.00
#
_symmetry.space_group_name_H-M   'P 1'
#
loop_
_entity.id
_entity.type
_entity.pdbx_description
1 polymer ?
#
loop_
_entity_poly.entity_id
_entity_poly.type
_entity_poly.pdbx_seq_one_letter_code
_entity_poly.pdbx_strand_id
1 'polypeptide(L)'
;MVEYINHNRNVITEPIYPEVVHMFAVNLFRGLPPSSNPTGAEFDPEEDEPTLEAAWPHLQLVYEFFLRFLESPDFQPNIAKKYIDQKFVMQLLELFDSEDPRERDFLKTTLHRIYGKFLGLRAYIRKQINNIFYRCINKLSIDVWFVRIKTHSPKEVMFLNELEEILDVIEPSEFVKVMEPLFRQLAKCVSSPHFQVAERALYYWNNEYIMSLISDNAAKILPIMFPALYRNSKSHWNKTIHGLIYNALKLFMEMNQKLFDDCTQQFRAEKNKEKARLKEREEAWMKISSLAKSNPQQRKERPLVRRKSDLPQDSFTTKALETHRRTEDMLTNHD
;
A
#
# COMPACT_ATOMS: atom_id res chain seq x y z
N MET A 1 29.60 30.08 -8.80
CA MET A 1 29.85 28.87 -9.63
C MET A 1 28.72 28.57 -10.59
N VAL A 2 27.45 28.48 -10.14
CA VAL A 2 26.28 28.28 -11.02
C VAL A 2 26.21 29.33 -12.14
N GLU A 3 26.31 30.62 -11.78
CA GLU A 3 26.35 31.71 -12.77
C GLU A 3 27.57 31.64 -13.68
N TYR A 4 28.72 31.21 -13.17
CA TYR A 4 29.97 31.14 -13.93
C TYR A 4 29.90 30.10 -15.06
N ILE A 5 29.26 28.95 -14.84
CA ILE A 5 29.03 27.94 -15.87
C ILE A 5 27.97 28.42 -16.89
N ASN A 6 26.95 29.16 -16.45
CA ASN A 6 25.92 29.67 -17.35
C ASN A 6 26.45 30.75 -18.32
N HIS A 7 27.36 31.61 -17.87
CA HIS A 7 27.82 32.77 -18.64
C HIS A 7 29.08 32.49 -19.49
N ASN A 8 29.83 31.42 -19.22
CA ASN A 8 31.09 31.12 -19.90
C ASN A 8 31.03 29.76 -20.62
N ARG A 9 31.43 29.74 -21.90
CA ARG A 9 31.51 28.51 -22.71
C ARG A 9 32.88 27.84 -22.58
N ASN A 10 32.95 26.53 -22.82
CA ASN A 10 34.15 25.69 -22.76
C ASN A 10 34.83 25.63 -21.38
N VAL A 11 34.10 25.89 -20.30
CA VAL A 11 34.62 25.82 -18.92
C VAL A 11 34.74 24.38 -18.43
N ILE A 12 33.89 23.48 -18.94
CA ILE A 12 33.84 22.07 -18.53
C ILE A 12 34.97 21.31 -19.21
N THR A 13 36.09 21.15 -18.50
CA THR A 13 37.26 20.37 -18.94
C THR A 13 37.24 18.97 -18.31
N GLU A 14 37.98 18.02 -18.89
CA GLU A 14 38.06 16.65 -18.37
C GLU A 14 38.36 16.50 -16.86
N PRO A 15 39.30 17.25 -16.25
CA PRO A 15 39.60 17.11 -14.83
C PRO A 15 38.48 17.58 -13.90
N ILE A 16 37.50 18.35 -14.39
CA ILE A 16 36.41 18.88 -13.57
C ILE A 16 35.34 17.82 -13.29
N TYR A 17 35.17 16.84 -14.19
CA TYR A 17 34.16 15.78 -14.05
C TYR A 17 34.25 15.01 -12.72
N PRO A 18 35.41 14.43 -12.32
CA PRO A 18 35.49 13.72 -11.04
C PRO A 18 35.22 14.63 -9.84
N GLU A 19 35.71 15.87 -9.86
CA GLU A 19 35.53 16.83 -8.77
C GLU A 19 34.07 17.21 -8.57
N VAL A 20 33.34 17.45 -9.66
CA VAL A 20 31.91 17.76 -9.62
C VAL A 20 31.09 16.58 -9.12
N VAL A 21 31.37 15.37 -9.61
CA VAL A 21 30.66 14.15 -9.18
C VAL A 21 30.96 13.85 -7.71
N HIS A 22 32.21 14.00 -7.28
CA HIS A 22 32.60 13.83 -5.88
C HIS A 22 31.94 14.87 -4.97
N MET A 23 31.95 16.15 -5.36
CA MET A 23 31.29 17.22 -4.61
C MET A 23 29.79 16.93 -4.47
N PHE A 24 29.11 16.52 -5.54
CA PHE A 24 27.70 16.14 -5.48
C PHE A 24 27.47 14.96 -4.52
N ALA A 25 28.28 13.91 -4.63
CA ALA A 25 28.17 12.71 -3.80
C ALA A 25 28.37 13.00 -2.31
N VAL A 26 29.38 13.80 -1.94
CA VAL A 26 29.67 14.15 -0.54
C VAL A 26 28.56 14.98 0.09
N ASN A 27 27.93 15.87 -0.68
CA ASN A 27 26.88 16.74 -0.17
C ASN A 27 25.52 16.04 -0.08
N LEU A 28 25.20 15.12 -0.99
CA LEU A 28 23.86 14.53 -1.08
C LEU A 28 23.74 13.11 -0.55
N PHE A 29 24.72 12.24 -0.79
CA PHE A 29 24.60 10.81 -0.45
C PHE A 29 24.80 10.59 1.05
N ARG A 30 23.70 10.80 1.77
CA ARG A 30 23.56 10.62 3.22
C ARG A 30 22.50 9.56 3.51
N GLY A 31 22.61 8.91 4.66
CA GLY A 31 21.48 8.15 5.18
C GLY A 31 20.37 9.12 5.54
N LEU A 32 19.16 8.90 5.00
CA LEU A 32 18.00 9.71 5.36
C LEU A 32 17.71 9.55 6.86
N PRO A 33 17.37 10.63 7.57
CA PRO A 33 16.99 10.53 8.97
C PRO A 33 15.78 9.58 9.12
N PRO A 34 15.63 8.90 10.26
CA PRO A 34 14.42 8.14 10.52
C PRO A 34 13.22 9.08 10.40
N SER A 35 12.14 8.59 9.80
CA SER A 35 10.93 9.39 9.60
C SER A 35 10.48 10.00 10.93
N SER A 36 10.27 11.31 10.94
CA SER A 36 9.72 12.06 12.07
C SER A 36 8.28 11.65 12.35
N ASN A 37 7.62 11.15 11.32
CA ASN A 37 6.20 10.88 11.35
C ASN A 37 5.96 9.58 12.14
N PRO A 38 5.05 9.63 13.10
CA PRO A 38 4.75 8.47 13.92
C PRO A 38 4.26 7.30 13.04
N THR A 39 5.03 6.21 13.06
CA THR A 39 4.69 5.00 12.30
C THR A 39 3.63 4.20 13.05
N GLY A 40 2.44 4.04 12.49
CA GLY A 40 1.36 3.25 13.08
C GLY A 40 0.07 3.23 12.25
N ALA A 41 -0.88 2.37 12.61
CA ALA A 41 -2.19 2.24 11.95
C ALA A 41 -3.04 3.51 11.97
N GLU A 42 -2.83 4.32 13.00
CA GLU A 42 -3.69 5.43 13.39
C GLU A 42 -3.25 6.76 12.77
N PHE A 43 -2.07 6.78 12.13
CA PHE A 43 -1.51 8.00 11.55
C PHE A 43 -1.81 8.08 10.06
N ASP A 44 -2.33 9.24 9.69
CA ASP A 44 -2.68 9.60 8.35
C ASP A 44 -1.48 10.28 7.66
N PRO A 45 -0.77 9.63 6.72
CA PRO A 45 0.32 10.28 5.97
C PRO A 45 -0.06 11.45 5.05
N GLU A 46 -1.33 11.85 4.96
CA GLU A 46 -1.74 13.13 4.34
C GLU A 46 -1.77 14.26 5.39
N GLU A 47 -1.88 13.93 6.69
CA GLU A 47 -1.69 14.85 7.82
C GLU A 47 -0.21 14.99 8.23
N ASP A 48 0.66 14.12 7.71
CA ASP A 48 2.11 14.19 7.90
C ASP A 48 2.64 15.53 7.38
N GLU A 49 3.11 16.38 8.30
CA GLU A 49 3.86 17.57 7.91
C GLU A 49 5.19 17.11 7.29
N PRO A 50 5.49 17.46 6.03
CA PRO A 50 6.72 17.03 5.39
C PRO A 50 7.90 17.60 6.17
N THR A 51 8.78 16.72 6.68
CA THR A 51 9.99 17.17 7.36
C THR A 51 10.88 17.86 6.33
N LEU A 52 10.98 19.18 6.44
CA LEU A 52 11.83 19.99 5.57
C LEU A 52 13.29 19.79 5.94
N GLU A 53 14.14 19.64 4.94
CA GLU A 53 15.58 19.48 5.16
C GLU A 53 16.19 20.80 5.66
N ALA A 54 16.83 20.78 6.83
CA ALA A 54 17.38 21.98 7.46
C ALA A 54 18.54 22.57 6.65
N ALA A 55 19.30 21.71 5.96
CA ALA A 55 20.40 22.13 5.08
C ALA A 55 19.93 22.56 3.68
N TRP A 56 18.62 22.69 3.43
CA TRP A 56 18.06 22.94 2.11
C TRP A 56 18.69 24.11 1.33
N PRO A 57 18.95 25.30 1.93
CA PRO A 57 19.57 26.40 1.18
C PRO A 57 20.92 26.05 0.54
N HIS A 58 21.68 25.14 1.16
CA HIS A 58 22.93 24.64 0.61
C HIS A 58 22.69 23.53 -0.42
N LEU A 59 21.84 22.55 -0.09
CA LEU A 59 21.54 21.43 -0.99
C LEU A 59 20.89 21.88 -2.30
N GLN A 60 20.01 22.87 -2.24
CA GLN A 60 19.39 23.49 -3.42
C GLN A 60 20.46 23.95 -4.41
N LEU A 61 21.49 24.66 -3.94
CA LEU A 61 22.58 25.14 -4.80
C LEU A 61 23.40 24.00 -5.39
N VAL A 62 23.59 22.90 -4.64
CA VAL A 62 24.28 21.70 -5.13
C VAL A 62 23.46 21.02 -6.23
N TYR A 63 22.15 20.84 -6.05
CA TYR A 63 21.26 20.28 -7.06
C TYR A 63 21.19 21.17 -8.32
N GLU A 64 21.01 22.47 -8.15
CA GLU A 64 20.98 23.43 -9.26
C GLU A 64 22.29 23.42 -10.05
N PHE A 65 23.43 23.44 -9.35
CA PHE A 65 24.74 23.36 -9.98
C PHE A 65 24.91 22.07 -10.80
N PHE A 66 24.56 20.92 -10.24
CA PHE A 66 24.72 19.64 -10.91
C PHE A 66 23.78 19.49 -12.11
N LEU A 67 22.54 19.97 -12.01
CA LEU A 67 21.63 20.02 -13.15
C LEU A 67 22.18 20.88 -14.28
N ARG A 68 22.70 22.07 -13.98
CA ARG A 68 23.30 22.94 -15.01
C ARG A 68 24.55 22.33 -15.62
N PHE A 69 25.36 21.64 -14.82
CA PHE A 69 26.49 20.87 -15.33
C PHE A 69 26.04 19.77 -16.31
N LEU A 70 24.99 19.01 -15.99
CA LEU A 70 24.43 17.99 -16.89
C LEU A 70 23.77 18.58 -18.14
N GLU A 71 23.11 19.72 -18.04
CA GLU A 71 22.38 20.38 -19.13
C GLU A 71 23.28 21.19 -20.07
N SER A 72 24.50 21.51 -19.64
CA SER A 72 25.46 22.26 -20.45
C SER A 72 25.66 21.62 -21.83
N PRO A 73 25.71 22.43 -22.91
CA PRO A 73 26.00 21.93 -24.25
C PRO A 73 27.42 21.35 -24.38
N ASP A 74 28.34 21.79 -23.52
CA ASP A 74 29.73 21.33 -23.50
C ASP A 74 29.91 20.02 -22.71
N PHE A 75 28.83 19.48 -22.13
CA PHE A 75 28.85 18.24 -21.36
C PHE A 75 29.07 17.02 -22.27
N GLN A 76 30.08 16.21 -21.95
CA GLN A 76 30.45 15.02 -22.71
C GLN A 76 30.12 13.73 -21.94
N PRO A 77 29.06 12.99 -22.35
CA PRO A 77 28.66 11.75 -21.65
C PRO A 77 29.74 10.67 -21.64
N ASN A 78 30.61 10.64 -22.65
CA ASN A 78 31.66 9.64 -22.78
C ASN A 78 32.76 9.76 -21.71
N ILE A 79 32.99 10.96 -21.17
CA ILE A 79 33.92 11.18 -20.06
C ILE A 79 33.19 10.95 -18.74
N ALA A 80 31.99 11.53 -18.61
CA ALA A 80 31.19 11.45 -17.38
C ALA A 80 30.81 10.01 -16.98
N LYS A 81 30.63 9.09 -17.94
CA LYS A 81 30.26 7.69 -17.66
C LYS A 81 31.29 6.92 -16.83
N LYS A 82 32.53 7.43 -16.72
CA LYS A 82 33.57 6.85 -15.86
C LYS A 82 33.31 7.13 -14.37
N TYR A 83 32.51 8.15 -14.07
CA TYR A 83 32.27 8.65 -12.71
C TYR A 83 30.80 8.51 -12.31
N ILE A 84 29.87 8.66 -13.25
CA ILE A 84 28.44 8.37 -13.07
C ILE A 84 28.23 6.90 -13.45
N ASP A 85 28.42 6.03 -12.47
CA ASP A 85 28.30 4.57 -12.61
C ASP A 85 27.02 4.02 -11.96
N GLN A 86 26.89 2.69 -11.92
CA GLN A 86 25.74 2.03 -11.30
C GLN A 86 25.64 2.30 -9.80
N LYS A 87 26.76 2.50 -9.11
CA LYS A 87 26.79 2.81 -7.67
C LYS A 87 26.24 4.22 -7.44
N PHE A 88 26.67 5.20 -8.23
CA PHE A 88 26.14 6.57 -8.18
C PHE A 88 24.62 6.58 -8.38
N VAL A 89 24.12 5.86 -9.38
CA VAL A 89 22.68 5.77 -9.66
C VAL A 89 21.91 5.14 -8.50
N MET A 90 22.46 4.09 -7.88
CA MET A 90 21.81 3.45 -6.74
C MET A 90 21.67 4.41 -5.55
N GLN A 91 22.74 5.11 -5.18
CA GLN A 91 22.72 6.09 -4.09
C GLN A 91 21.80 7.29 -4.41
N LEU A 92 21.73 7.70 -5.68
CA LEU A 92 20.79 8.73 -6.12
C LEU A 92 19.32 8.28 -5.97
N LEU A 93 19.03 7.01 -6.29
CA LEU A 93 17.68 6.44 -6.14
C LEU A 93 17.27 6.27 -4.68
N GLU A 94 18.20 6.00 -3.77
CA GLU A 94 17.92 5.92 -2.32
C GLU A 94 17.41 7.26 -1.74
N LEU A 95 17.81 8.39 -2.32
CA LEU A 95 17.35 9.71 -1.89
C LEU A 95 15.89 10.01 -2.25
N PHE A 96 15.25 9.23 -3.14
CA PHE A 96 13.83 9.41 -3.48
C PHE A 96 12.90 9.13 -2.29
N ASP A 97 13.39 8.46 -1.25
CA ASP A 97 12.68 8.25 0.02
C ASP A 97 12.69 9.54 0.90
N SER A 98 13.26 10.67 0.44
CA SER A 98 13.24 11.95 1.17
C SER A 98 11.82 12.50 1.37
N GLU A 99 11.51 12.95 2.60
CA GLU A 99 10.22 13.56 2.94
C GLU A 99 10.05 14.96 2.32
N ASP A 100 11.14 15.64 1.96
CA ASP A 100 11.12 16.97 1.37
C ASP A 100 10.69 16.92 -0.12
N PRO A 101 9.51 17.47 -0.49
CA PRO A 101 9.03 17.45 -1.87
C PRO A 101 9.95 18.19 -2.84
N ARG A 102 10.68 19.21 -2.35
CA ARG A 102 11.60 19.99 -3.18
C ARG A 102 12.79 19.13 -3.60
N GLU A 103 13.33 18.34 -2.67
CA GLU A 103 14.41 17.40 -2.95
C GLU A 103 13.98 16.36 -3.99
N ARG A 104 12.77 15.80 -3.85
CA ARG A 104 12.22 14.83 -4.80
C ARG A 104 12.07 15.38 -6.22
N ASP A 105 11.69 16.65 -6.39
CA ASP A 105 11.56 17.25 -7.73
C ASP A 105 12.93 17.43 -8.43
N PHE A 106 13.95 17.85 -7.70
CA PHE A 106 15.32 17.92 -8.21
C PHE A 106 15.89 16.53 -8.55
N LEU A 107 15.64 15.53 -7.71
CA LEU A 107 16.03 14.14 -7.94
C LEU A 107 15.35 13.57 -9.19
N LYS A 108 14.04 13.78 -9.36
CA LYS A 108 13.26 13.39 -10.55
C LYS A 108 13.90 13.97 -11.82
N THR A 109 14.18 15.27 -11.81
CA THR A 109 14.76 15.96 -12.96
C THR A 109 16.18 15.47 -13.26
N THR A 110 17.00 15.28 -12.21
CA THR A 110 18.38 14.81 -12.34
C THR A 110 18.44 13.39 -12.89
N LEU A 111 17.63 12.48 -12.36
CA LEU A 111 17.52 11.11 -12.84
C LEU A 111 17.05 11.06 -14.30
N HIS A 112 16.08 11.89 -14.68
CA HIS A 112 15.61 12.00 -16.06
C HIS A 112 16.73 12.44 -17.03
N ARG A 113 17.53 13.44 -16.65
CA ARG A 113 18.69 13.89 -17.47
C ARG A 113 19.75 12.80 -17.60
N ILE A 114 20.06 12.07 -16.51
CA ILE A 114 21.00 10.94 -16.53
C ILE A 114 20.46 9.82 -17.44
N TYR A 115 19.19 9.44 -17.29
CA TYR A 115 18.55 8.41 -18.12
C TYR A 115 18.58 8.77 -19.63
N GLY A 116 18.37 10.05 -19.95
CA GLY A 116 18.45 10.57 -21.31
C GLY A 116 19.84 10.46 -21.91
N LYS A 117 20.88 10.90 -21.17
CA LYS A 117 22.27 11.04 -21.67
C LYS A 117 23.10 9.75 -21.62
N PHE A 118 22.78 8.81 -20.72
CA PHE A 118 23.58 7.60 -20.51
C PHE A 118 22.83 6.33 -20.94
N LEU A 119 22.97 5.96 -22.21
CA LEU A 119 22.35 4.75 -22.78
C LEU A 119 22.70 3.47 -22.01
N GLY A 120 23.95 3.33 -21.56
CA GLY A 120 24.43 2.15 -20.82
C GLY A 120 23.84 1.99 -19.42
N LEU A 121 23.31 3.06 -18.82
CA LEU A 121 22.70 3.01 -17.48
C LEU A 121 21.19 2.74 -17.52
N ARG A 122 20.53 2.86 -18.68
CA ARG A 122 19.08 2.73 -18.80
C ARG A 122 18.54 1.40 -18.27
N ALA A 123 19.16 0.30 -18.68
CA ALA A 123 18.75 -1.04 -18.25
C ALA A 123 18.90 -1.20 -16.72
N TYR A 124 19.96 -0.64 -16.15
CA TYR A 124 20.19 -0.66 -14.71
C TYR A 124 19.17 0.22 -13.96
N ILE A 125 18.92 1.44 -14.43
CA ILE A 125 17.92 2.35 -13.84
C ILE A 125 16.54 1.70 -13.83
N ARG A 126 16.08 1.14 -14.97
CA ARG A 126 14.79 0.42 -15.03
C ARG A 126 14.75 -0.75 -14.04
N LYS A 127 15.80 -1.56 -13.98
CA LYS A 127 15.89 -2.67 -13.03
C LYS A 127 15.81 -2.20 -11.57
N GLN A 128 16.51 -1.12 -11.21
CA GLN A 128 16.49 -0.61 -9.83
C GLN A 128 15.16 0.04 -9.47
N ILE A 129 14.56 0.79 -10.38
CA ILE A 129 13.21 1.33 -10.21
C ILE A 129 12.21 0.17 -10.02
N ASN A 130 12.30 -0.89 -10.83
CA ASN A 130 11.47 -2.08 -10.66
C ASN A 130 11.71 -2.77 -9.30
N ASN A 131 12.96 -2.88 -8.86
CA ASN A 131 13.29 -3.41 -7.53
C ASN A 131 12.71 -2.54 -6.40
N ILE A 132 12.76 -1.22 -6.53
CA ILE A 132 12.16 -0.28 -5.57
C ILE A 132 10.64 -0.47 -5.58
N PHE A 133 10.01 -0.58 -6.74
CA PHE A 133 8.57 -0.88 -6.84
C PHE A 133 8.23 -2.24 -6.23
N TYR A 134 9.02 -3.29 -6.49
CA TYR A 134 8.84 -4.59 -5.86
C TYR A 134 9.01 -4.52 -4.35
N ARG A 135 9.99 -3.77 -3.85
CA ARG A 135 10.18 -3.54 -2.42
C ARG A 135 8.99 -2.78 -1.85
N CYS A 136 8.50 -1.74 -2.52
CA CYS A 136 7.32 -0.99 -2.10
C CYS A 136 6.09 -1.89 -2.10
N ILE A 137 5.82 -2.63 -3.16
CA ILE A 137 4.69 -3.58 -3.25
C ILE A 137 4.78 -4.65 -2.15
N ASN A 138 5.95 -5.26 -1.95
CA ASN A 138 6.14 -6.29 -0.93
C ASN A 138 6.10 -5.74 0.50
N LYS A 139 6.66 -4.55 0.75
CA LYS A 139 6.64 -3.86 2.05
C LYS A 139 5.23 -3.35 2.38
N LEU A 140 4.50 -2.84 1.37
CA LEU A 140 3.07 -2.56 1.49
C LEU A 140 2.27 -3.84 1.77
N SER A 141 2.65 -4.98 1.18
CA SER A 141 1.95 -6.26 1.37
C SER A 141 2.15 -6.86 2.77
N ILE A 142 3.31 -6.66 3.40
CA ILE A 142 3.68 -7.34 4.66
C ILE A 142 3.54 -6.43 5.88
N ASP A 143 4.00 -5.17 5.85
CA ASP A 143 4.08 -4.33 7.06
C ASP A 143 2.96 -3.28 7.16
N VAL A 144 2.49 -2.75 6.03
CA VAL A 144 1.45 -1.68 6.02
C VAL A 144 0.04 -2.27 5.95
N TRP A 145 -0.14 -3.40 5.27
CA TRP A 145 -1.45 -4.04 5.14
C TRP A 145 -1.95 -4.63 6.46
N PHE A 146 -1.14 -5.34 7.25
CA PHE A 146 -1.67 -6.00 8.46
C PHE A 146 -2.15 -5.02 9.55
N VAL A 147 -1.68 -3.78 9.51
CA VAL A 147 -1.90 -2.76 10.56
C VAL A 147 -2.89 -1.67 10.12
N ARG A 148 -2.95 -1.29 8.83
CA ARG A 148 -3.79 -0.17 8.35
C ARG A 148 -5.06 -0.59 7.59
N ILE A 149 -5.54 -1.83 7.76
CA ILE A 149 -6.84 -2.26 7.23
C ILE A 149 -7.91 -2.04 8.31
N LYS A 150 -8.61 -0.90 8.21
CA LYS A 150 -10.05 -0.77 8.50
C LYS A 150 -10.62 0.65 8.35
N THR A 151 -9.82 1.71 8.16
CA THR A 151 -10.31 3.08 8.42
C THR A 151 -10.09 4.17 7.37
N HIS A 152 -9.26 4.03 6.32
CA HIS A 152 -9.03 5.14 5.37
C HIS A 152 -9.08 4.76 3.87
N SER A 153 -10.25 4.96 3.25
CA SER A 153 -10.55 4.63 1.86
C SER A 153 -9.95 5.55 0.77
N PRO A 154 -9.68 6.85 0.97
CA PRO A 154 -9.07 7.72 -0.05
C PRO A 154 -7.66 7.26 -0.47
N LYS A 155 -6.85 6.82 0.49
CA LYS A 155 -5.48 6.33 0.23
C LYS A 155 -5.44 5.05 -0.57
N GLU A 156 -6.40 4.16 -0.36
CA GLU A 156 -6.53 2.96 -1.16
C GLU A 156 -6.80 3.32 -2.63
N VAL A 157 -7.61 4.35 -2.89
CA VAL A 157 -7.88 4.84 -4.25
C VAL A 157 -6.64 5.48 -4.88
N MET A 158 -5.87 6.28 -4.13
CA MET A 158 -4.61 6.86 -4.63
C MET A 158 -3.59 5.77 -4.98
N PHE A 159 -3.44 4.76 -4.13
CA PHE A 159 -2.56 3.63 -4.43
C PHE A 159 -2.99 2.87 -5.70
N LEU A 160 -4.30 2.67 -5.88
CA LEU A 160 -4.82 2.07 -7.12
C LEU A 160 -4.58 2.96 -8.35
N ASN A 161 -4.47 4.28 -8.22
CA ASN A 161 -4.04 5.14 -9.33
C ASN A 161 -2.58 4.88 -9.70
N GLU A 162 -1.67 5.02 -8.74
CA GLU A 162 -0.23 4.84 -8.97
C GLU A 162 0.09 3.44 -9.51
N LEU A 163 -0.59 2.42 -8.99
CA LEU A 163 -0.43 1.05 -9.45
C LEU A 163 -0.90 0.85 -10.90
N GLU A 164 -1.92 1.56 -11.36
CA GLU A 164 -2.32 1.51 -12.77
C GLU A 164 -1.24 2.13 -13.65
N GLU A 165 -0.71 3.30 -13.27
CA GLU A 165 0.38 3.95 -14.01
C GLU A 165 1.62 3.06 -14.14
N ILE A 166 1.96 2.32 -13.07
CA ILE A 166 3.06 1.35 -13.09
C ILE A 166 2.74 0.19 -14.04
N LEU A 167 1.53 -0.35 -14.00
CA LEU A 167 1.12 -1.45 -14.86
C LEU A 167 1.02 -1.03 -16.34
N ASP A 168 0.81 0.26 -16.64
CA ASP A 168 0.78 0.76 -18.02
C ASP A 168 2.15 0.73 -18.71
N VAL A 169 3.23 0.71 -17.92
CA VAL A 169 4.63 0.68 -18.41
C VAL A 169 5.37 -0.62 -18.08
N ILE A 170 4.75 -1.57 -17.39
CA ILE A 170 5.40 -2.81 -16.97
C ILE A 170 5.68 -3.72 -18.17
N GLU A 171 6.87 -4.31 -18.24
CA GLU A 171 7.17 -5.32 -19.26
C GLU A 171 6.48 -6.66 -18.90
N PRO A 172 5.97 -7.45 -19.88
CA PRO A 172 5.26 -8.71 -19.60
C PRO A 172 6.09 -9.72 -18.77
N SER A 173 7.41 -9.76 -19.00
CA SER A 173 8.37 -10.60 -18.26
C SER A 173 8.47 -10.23 -16.78
N GLU A 174 8.32 -8.95 -16.45
CA GLU A 174 8.35 -8.43 -15.09
C GLU A 174 6.98 -8.58 -14.41
N PHE A 175 5.89 -8.48 -15.17
CA PHE A 175 4.52 -8.67 -14.68
C PHE A 175 4.29 -10.07 -14.10
N VAL A 176 4.78 -11.13 -14.77
CA VAL A 176 4.63 -12.52 -14.33
C VAL A 176 5.19 -12.75 -12.91
N LYS A 177 6.20 -11.96 -12.49
CA LYS A 177 6.81 -12.08 -11.15
C LYS A 177 5.92 -11.54 -10.04
N VAL A 178 4.99 -10.64 -10.35
CA VAL A 178 4.14 -9.96 -9.35
C VAL A 178 2.65 -10.16 -9.51
N MET A 179 2.19 -10.73 -10.63
CA MET A 179 0.77 -10.89 -10.91
C MET A 179 0.01 -11.62 -9.78
N GLU A 180 0.58 -12.65 -9.16
CA GLU A 180 -0.13 -13.38 -8.10
C GLU A 180 -0.38 -12.54 -6.83
N PRO A 181 0.63 -11.94 -6.17
CA PRO A 181 0.40 -11.09 -5.00
C PRO A 181 -0.43 -9.84 -5.34
N LEU A 182 -0.20 -9.26 -6.52
CA LEU A 182 -0.96 -8.10 -7.02
C LEU A 182 -2.45 -8.40 -7.14
N PHE A 183 -2.83 -9.47 -7.85
CA PHE A 183 -4.24 -9.80 -8.06
C PHE A 183 -4.91 -10.36 -6.80
N ARG A 184 -4.15 -10.99 -5.89
CA ARG A 184 -4.68 -11.31 -4.55
C ARG A 184 -5.07 -10.04 -3.79
N GLN A 185 -4.35 -8.94 -4.00
CA GLN A 185 -4.66 -7.66 -3.38
C GLN A 185 -5.83 -6.98 -4.08
N LEU A 186 -5.84 -6.93 -5.42
CA LEU A 186 -6.98 -6.40 -6.20
C LEU A 186 -8.29 -7.13 -5.87
N ALA A 187 -8.27 -8.45 -5.68
CA ALA A 187 -9.44 -9.23 -5.28
C ALA A 187 -10.07 -8.73 -3.97
N LYS A 188 -9.25 -8.27 -3.02
CA LYS A 188 -9.71 -7.69 -1.75
C LYS A 188 -10.27 -6.29 -1.96
N CYS A 189 -9.62 -5.45 -2.78
CA CYS A 189 -10.12 -4.12 -3.14
C CYS A 189 -11.48 -4.18 -3.85
N VAL A 190 -11.66 -5.12 -4.80
CA VAL A 190 -12.95 -5.38 -5.46
C VAL A 190 -14.03 -5.87 -4.47
N SER A 191 -13.61 -6.57 -3.42
CA SER A 191 -14.50 -7.02 -2.33
C SER A 191 -14.70 -5.98 -1.23
N SER A 192 -14.14 -4.77 -1.38
CA SER A 192 -14.27 -3.72 -0.38
C SER A 192 -15.72 -3.25 -0.29
N PRO A 193 -16.27 -3.04 0.92
CA PRO A 193 -17.59 -2.44 1.08
C PRO A 193 -17.58 -0.95 0.68
N HIS A 194 -16.41 -0.33 0.59
CA HIS A 194 -16.25 1.07 0.23
C HIS A 194 -16.29 1.24 -1.29
N PHE A 195 -17.32 1.93 -1.78
CA PHE A 195 -17.60 1.95 -3.22
C PHE A 195 -16.46 2.54 -4.06
N GLN A 196 -15.81 3.63 -3.62
CA GLN A 196 -14.74 4.25 -4.41
C GLN A 196 -13.54 3.32 -4.62
N VAL A 197 -13.24 2.44 -3.64
CA VAL A 197 -12.13 1.49 -3.74
C VAL A 197 -12.49 0.38 -4.72
N ALA A 198 -13.68 -0.21 -4.56
CA ALA A 198 -14.14 -1.29 -5.43
C ALA A 198 -14.33 -0.81 -6.87
N GLU A 199 -14.92 0.37 -7.07
CA GLU A 199 -15.06 1.02 -8.38
C GLU A 199 -13.70 1.27 -9.01
N ARG A 200 -12.76 1.88 -8.27
CA ARG A 200 -11.44 2.18 -8.80
C ARG A 200 -10.66 0.94 -9.22
N ALA A 201 -10.73 -0.12 -8.43
CA ALA A 201 -10.10 -1.40 -8.75
C ALA A 201 -10.74 -2.03 -10.01
N LEU A 202 -12.06 -1.96 -10.15
CA LEU A 202 -12.77 -2.50 -11.32
C LEU A 202 -12.50 -1.73 -12.61
N TYR A 203 -12.07 -0.46 -12.53
CA TYR A 203 -11.66 0.29 -13.72
C TYR A 203 -10.40 -0.25 -14.41
N TYR A 204 -9.61 -1.11 -13.75
CA TYR A 204 -8.45 -1.75 -14.39
C TYR A 204 -8.86 -2.61 -15.59
N TRP A 205 -10.09 -3.13 -15.62
CA TRP A 205 -10.62 -3.91 -16.75
C TRP A 205 -10.94 -3.05 -17.98
N ASN A 206 -10.89 -1.71 -17.86
CA ASN A 206 -11.07 -0.80 -19.00
C ASN A 206 -9.74 -0.43 -19.66
N ASN A 207 -8.60 -0.69 -19.02
CA ASN A 207 -7.28 -0.43 -19.59
C ASN A 207 -6.91 -1.60 -20.53
N GLU A 208 -6.72 -1.29 -21.82
CA GLU A 208 -6.44 -2.28 -22.86
C GLU A 208 -5.13 -3.03 -22.62
N TYR A 209 -4.09 -2.34 -22.16
CA TYR A 209 -2.79 -2.95 -21.91
C TYR A 209 -2.86 -3.92 -20.71
N ILE A 210 -3.46 -3.49 -19.59
CA ILE A 210 -3.66 -4.35 -18.42
C ILE A 210 -4.52 -5.56 -18.79
N MET A 211 -5.57 -5.38 -19.59
CA MET A 211 -6.39 -6.48 -20.08
C MET A 211 -5.61 -7.46 -20.96
N SER A 212 -4.68 -6.98 -21.79
CA SER A 212 -3.80 -7.86 -22.57
C SER A 212 -2.90 -8.72 -21.67
N LEU A 213 -2.30 -8.13 -20.63
CA LEU A 213 -1.49 -8.84 -19.63
C LEU A 213 -2.31 -9.88 -18.86
N ILE A 214 -3.56 -9.55 -18.52
CA ILE A 214 -4.50 -10.46 -17.86
C ILE A 214 -4.82 -11.65 -18.76
N SER A 215 -5.10 -11.40 -20.04
CA SER A 215 -5.45 -12.43 -21.03
C SER A 215 -4.33 -13.46 -21.18
N ASP A 216 -3.09 -13.00 -21.34
CA ASP A 216 -1.91 -13.87 -21.48
C ASP A 216 -1.64 -14.73 -20.24
N ASN A 217 -2.10 -14.28 -19.07
CA ASN A 217 -1.86 -14.92 -17.78
C ASN A 217 -3.15 -15.43 -17.10
N ALA A 218 -4.24 -15.60 -17.87
CA ALA A 218 -5.57 -15.91 -17.35
C ALA A 218 -5.61 -17.17 -16.49
N ALA A 219 -4.80 -18.18 -16.82
CA ALA A 219 -4.68 -19.44 -16.07
C ALA A 219 -4.35 -19.25 -14.58
N LYS A 220 -3.61 -18.19 -14.23
CA LYS A 220 -3.23 -17.87 -12.85
C LYS A 220 -4.12 -16.80 -12.24
N ILE A 221 -4.49 -15.78 -13.02
CA ILE A 221 -5.22 -14.61 -12.54
C ILE A 221 -6.70 -14.91 -12.28
N LEU A 222 -7.36 -15.63 -13.19
CA LEU A 222 -8.79 -15.90 -13.10
C LEU A 222 -9.17 -16.63 -11.80
N PRO A 223 -8.50 -17.74 -11.39
CA PRO A 223 -8.83 -18.42 -10.13
C PRO A 223 -8.69 -17.54 -8.89
N ILE A 224 -7.82 -16.53 -8.91
CA ILE A 224 -7.62 -15.59 -7.80
C ILE A 224 -8.76 -14.56 -7.73
N MET A 225 -9.17 -14.03 -8.89
CA MET A 225 -10.18 -12.97 -8.98
C MET A 225 -11.62 -13.47 -8.93
N PHE A 226 -11.86 -14.69 -9.44
CA PHE A 226 -13.19 -15.24 -9.60
C PHE A 226 -14.00 -15.29 -8.28
N PRO A 227 -13.47 -15.78 -7.14
CA PRO A 227 -14.22 -15.81 -5.88
C PRO A 227 -14.70 -14.44 -5.41
N ALA A 228 -13.87 -13.41 -5.60
CA ALA A 228 -14.19 -12.03 -5.23
C ALA A 228 -15.30 -11.46 -6.13
N LEU A 229 -15.13 -11.56 -7.45
CA LEU A 229 -16.12 -11.07 -8.41
C LEU A 229 -17.47 -11.78 -8.27
N TYR A 230 -17.46 -13.12 -8.20
CA TYR A 230 -18.68 -13.93 -8.15
C TYR A 230 -19.46 -13.78 -6.83
N ARG A 231 -18.78 -13.52 -5.71
CA ARG A 231 -19.45 -13.23 -4.43
C ARG A 231 -20.14 -11.88 -4.49
N ASN A 232 -19.43 -10.85 -4.95
CA ASN A 232 -19.93 -9.48 -4.93
C ASN A 232 -21.00 -9.21 -6.00
N SER A 233 -21.03 -9.95 -7.11
CA SER A 233 -22.11 -9.87 -8.12
C SER A 233 -23.50 -10.20 -7.58
N LYS A 234 -23.58 -10.90 -6.43
CA LYS A 234 -24.85 -11.29 -5.80
C LYS A 234 -25.28 -10.41 -4.63
N SER A 235 -24.35 -9.74 -3.96
CA SER A 235 -24.61 -9.15 -2.64
C SER A 235 -24.07 -7.74 -2.44
N HIS A 236 -23.36 -7.16 -3.41
CA HIS A 236 -22.84 -5.80 -3.24
C HIS A 236 -24.01 -4.77 -3.25
N TRP A 237 -23.95 -3.73 -2.43
CA TRP A 237 -25.09 -2.82 -2.22
C TRP A 237 -25.22 -1.76 -3.34
N ASN A 238 -24.09 -1.38 -3.95
CA ASN A 238 -24.02 -0.37 -5.01
C ASN A 238 -24.26 -0.99 -6.41
N LYS A 239 -25.24 -0.43 -7.15
CA LYS A 239 -25.64 -0.88 -8.49
C LYS A 239 -24.59 -0.65 -9.57
N THR A 240 -23.80 0.42 -9.49
CA THR A 240 -22.73 0.71 -10.45
C THR A 240 -21.65 -0.36 -10.36
N ILE A 241 -21.24 -0.70 -9.14
CA ILE A 241 -20.25 -1.76 -8.90
C ILE A 241 -20.77 -3.12 -9.37
N HIS A 242 -22.07 -3.42 -9.22
CA HIS A 242 -22.67 -4.61 -9.84
C HIS A 242 -22.42 -4.63 -11.35
N GLY A 243 -22.74 -3.54 -12.05
CA GLY A 243 -22.52 -3.44 -13.50
C GLY A 243 -21.07 -3.68 -13.90
N LEU A 244 -20.13 -3.05 -13.19
CA LEU A 244 -18.69 -3.22 -13.42
C LEU A 244 -18.22 -4.67 -13.16
N ILE A 245 -18.71 -5.31 -12.10
CA ILE A 245 -18.41 -6.72 -11.81
C ILE A 245 -18.94 -7.64 -12.91
N TYR A 246 -20.18 -7.43 -13.38
CA TYR A 246 -20.74 -8.21 -14.49
C TYR A 246 -19.95 -8.03 -15.77
N ASN A 247 -19.51 -6.81 -16.07
CA ASN A 247 -18.61 -6.54 -17.19
C ASN A 247 -17.29 -7.32 -17.06
N ALA A 248 -16.63 -7.23 -15.91
CA ALA A 248 -15.39 -7.96 -15.64
C ALA A 248 -15.56 -9.48 -15.76
N LEU A 249 -16.64 -10.05 -15.21
CA LEU A 249 -16.96 -11.47 -15.35
C LEU A 249 -17.21 -11.87 -16.81
N LYS A 250 -17.88 -11.02 -17.59
CA LYS A 250 -18.11 -11.25 -19.02
C LYS A 250 -16.79 -11.26 -19.81
N LEU A 251 -15.90 -10.29 -19.58
CA LEU A 251 -14.57 -10.25 -20.20
C LEU A 251 -13.77 -11.51 -19.87
N PHE A 252 -13.81 -11.97 -18.62
CA PHE A 252 -13.15 -13.22 -18.22
C PHE A 252 -13.71 -14.46 -18.92
N MET A 253 -15.02 -14.51 -19.13
CA MET A 253 -15.67 -15.60 -19.85
C MET A 253 -15.30 -15.57 -21.35
N GLU A 254 -15.25 -14.39 -21.97
CA GLU A 254 -14.83 -14.21 -23.37
C GLU A 254 -13.36 -14.58 -23.60
N MET A 255 -12.49 -14.31 -22.62
CA MET A 255 -11.07 -14.67 -22.69
C MET A 255 -10.85 -16.19 -22.67
N ASN A 256 -11.50 -16.91 -21.75
CA ASN A 256 -11.36 -18.37 -21.65
C ASN A 256 -12.59 -19.02 -21.00
N GLN A 257 -13.57 -19.37 -21.83
CA GLN A 257 -14.82 -20.02 -21.41
C GLN A 257 -14.58 -21.26 -20.55
N LYS A 258 -13.68 -22.16 -20.98
CA LYS A 258 -13.42 -23.42 -20.29
C LYS A 258 -12.88 -23.18 -18.87
N LEU A 259 -11.89 -22.30 -18.74
CA LEU A 259 -11.30 -21.98 -17.44
C LEU A 259 -12.32 -21.27 -16.52
N PHE A 260 -13.20 -20.44 -17.08
CA PHE A 260 -14.29 -19.79 -16.36
C PHE A 260 -15.29 -20.81 -15.78
N ASP A 261 -15.67 -21.80 -16.58
CA ASP A 261 -16.57 -22.89 -16.15
C ASP A 261 -15.91 -23.75 -15.06
N ASP A 262 -14.62 -24.09 -15.23
CA ASP A 262 -13.84 -24.83 -14.24
C ASP A 262 -13.77 -24.07 -12.89
N CYS A 263 -13.50 -22.75 -12.91
CA CYS A 263 -13.50 -21.92 -11.71
C CYS A 263 -14.88 -21.83 -11.06
N THR A 264 -15.95 -21.78 -11.87
CA THR A 264 -17.33 -21.80 -11.39
C THR A 264 -17.63 -23.11 -10.65
N GLN A 265 -17.16 -24.24 -11.18
CA GLN A 265 -17.35 -25.55 -10.56
C GLN A 265 -16.54 -25.67 -9.27
N GLN A 266 -15.26 -25.27 -9.28
CA GLN A 266 -14.39 -25.29 -8.10
C GLN A 266 -14.96 -24.44 -6.96
N PHE A 267 -15.40 -23.21 -7.26
CA PHE A 267 -16.01 -22.32 -6.27
C PHE A 267 -17.28 -22.92 -5.64
N ARG A 268 -18.13 -23.58 -6.44
CA ARG A 268 -19.33 -24.29 -5.93
C ARG A 268 -18.93 -25.47 -5.04
N ALA A 269 -17.92 -26.24 -5.43
CA ALA A 269 -17.42 -27.37 -4.65
C ALA A 269 -16.84 -26.91 -3.31
N GLU A 270 -16.01 -25.86 -3.29
CA GLU A 270 -15.46 -25.28 -2.07
C GLU A 270 -16.57 -24.75 -1.14
N LYS A 271 -17.57 -24.04 -1.70
CA LYS A 271 -18.71 -23.56 -0.91
C LYS A 271 -19.50 -24.70 -0.26
N ASN A 272 -19.70 -25.81 -0.96
CA ASN A 272 -20.39 -26.97 -0.42
C ASN A 272 -19.55 -27.67 0.66
N LYS A 273 -18.24 -27.77 0.45
CA LYS A 273 -17.29 -28.33 1.44
C LYS A 273 -17.26 -27.49 2.71
N GLU A 274 -17.27 -26.16 2.60
CA GLU A 274 -17.31 -25.26 3.75
C GLU A 274 -18.61 -25.38 4.54
N LYS A 275 -19.75 -25.49 3.85
CA LYS A 275 -21.05 -25.77 4.49
C LYS A 275 -21.06 -27.12 5.22
N ALA A 276 -20.48 -28.17 4.62
CA ALA A 276 -20.38 -29.48 5.25
C ALA A 276 -19.50 -29.43 6.51
N ARG A 277 -18.36 -28.73 6.46
CA ARG A 277 -17.50 -28.48 7.62
C ARG A 277 -18.21 -27.71 8.73
N LEU A 278 -19.01 -26.70 8.39
CA LEU A 278 -19.78 -25.96 9.39
C LEU A 278 -20.78 -26.86 10.12
N LYS A 279 -21.47 -27.74 9.37
CA LYS A 279 -22.38 -28.73 9.94
C LYS A 279 -21.67 -29.73 10.85
N GLU A 280 -20.50 -30.23 10.43
CA GLU A 280 -19.67 -31.13 11.24
C GLU A 280 -19.20 -30.44 12.54
N ARG A 281 -18.82 -29.16 12.48
CA ARG A 281 -18.46 -28.37 13.67
C ARG A 281 -19.65 -28.20 14.61
N GLU A 282 -20.84 -27.95 14.08
CA GLU A 282 -22.08 -27.82 14.87
C GLU A 282 -22.46 -29.14 15.55
N GLU A 283 -22.38 -30.26 14.84
CA GLU A 283 -22.60 -31.60 15.39
C GLU A 283 -21.59 -31.94 16.50
N ALA A 284 -20.31 -31.61 16.30
CA ALA A 284 -19.27 -31.79 17.32
C ALA A 284 -19.55 -30.95 18.58
N TRP A 285 -19.95 -29.68 18.42
CA TRP A 285 -20.35 -28.81 19.53
C TRP A 285 -21.58 -29.33 20.28
N MET A 286 -22.59 -29.82 19.56
CA MET A 286 -23.79 -30.41 20.15
C MET A 286 -23.46 -31.66 20.96
N LYS A 287 -22.54 -32.49 20.47
CA LYS A 287 -22.06 -33.68 21.19
C LYS A 287 -21.30 -33.32 22.48
N ILE A 288 -20.45 -32.29 22.44
CA ILE A 288 -19.77 -31.79 23.65
C ILE A 288 -20.79 -31.25 24.65
N SER A 289 -21.76 -30.45 24.18
CA SER A 289 -22.81 -29.86 25.02
C SER A 289 -23.69 -30.92 25.69
N SER A 290 -24.07 -31.98 24.97
CA SER A 290 -24.89 -33.06 25.54
C SER A 290 -24.11 -33.87 26.57
N LEU A 291 -22.85 -34.23 26.29
CA LEU A 291 -21.98 -34.92 27.24
C LEU A 291 -21.75 -34.10 28.51
N ALA A 292 -21.50 -32.79 28.38
CA ALA A 292 -21.32 -31.87 29.50
C ALA A 292 -22.59 -31.73 30.36
N LYS A 293 -23.78 -31.75 29.76
CA LYS A 293 -25.07 -31.73 30.46
C LYS A 293 -25.37 -33.05 31.20
N SER A 294 -24.91 -34.17 30.66
CA SER A 294 -25.11 -35.50 31.25
C SER A 294 -24.11 -35.85 32.37
N ASN A 295 -23.14 -34.98 32.66
CA ASN A 295 -22.09 -35.27 33.64
C ASN A 295 -22.67 -35.29 35.08
N PRO A 296 -22.66 -36.44 35.79
CA PRO A 296 -23.17 -36.57 37.15
C PRO A 296 -22.40 -35.74 38.18
N GLN A 297 -21.17 -35.32 37.85
CA GLN A 297 -20.36 -34.41 38.65
C GLN A 297 -20.60 -32.93 38.33
N GLN A 298 -21.67 -32.58 37.59
CA GLN A 298 -22.15 -31.20 37.60
C GLN A 298 -22.38 -30.80 39.05
N ARG A 299 -21.44 -30.01 39.60
CA ARG A 299 -21.65 -29.31 40.85
C ARG A 299 -22.99 -28.62 40.70
N LYS A 300 -24.00 -29.07 41.47
CA LYS A 300 -25.16 -28.23 41.81
C LYS A 300 -24.60 -26.84 42.03
N GLU A 301 -25.04 -25.89 41.22
CA GLU A 301 -24.51 -24.53 41.21
C GLU A 301 -24.14 -24.13 42.63
N ARG A 302 -22.84 -23.93 42.90
CA ARG A 302 -22.53 -23.09 44.05
C ARG A 302 -23.19 -21.76 43.69
N PRO A 303 -24.13 -21.25 44.50
CA PRO A 303 -24.80 -20.00 44.17
C PRO A 303 -23.72 -19.00 43.84
N LEU A 304 -23.83 -18.41 42.64
CA LEU A 304 -22.86 -17.47 42.10
C LEU A 304 -22.53 -16.47 43.21
N VAL A 305 -21.29 -16.50 43.69
CA VAL A 305 -20.79 -15.45 44.57
C VAL A 305 -20.82 -14.19 43.72
N ARG A 306 -21.84 -13.36 43.98
CA ARG A 306 -22.06 -11.96 43.60
C ARG A 306 -21.15 -11.44 42.48
N ARG A 307 -21.73 -11.06 41.32
CA ARG A 307 -20.95 -10.35 40.28
C ARG A 307 -20.47 -9.02 40.87
N LYS A 308 -19.21 -8.64 40.65
CA LYS A 308 -18.63 -7.37 41.15
C LYS A 308 -19.42 -6.11 40.73
N SER A 309 -20.27 -6.22 39.71
CA SER A 309 -21.19 -5.18 39.24
C SER A 309 -22.45 -5.00 40.10
N ASP A 310 -22.80 -5.98 40.94
CA ASP A 310 -24.07 -5.98 41.67
C ASP A 310 -23.87 -5.27 43.02
N LEU A 311 -24.64 -4.20 43.27
CA LEU A 311 -24.61 -3.49 44.54
C LEU A 311 -24.99 -4.42 45.72
N PRO A 312 -24.39 -4.23 46.91
CA PRO A 312 -24.74 -5.04 48.08
C PRO A 312 -26.20 -4.79 48.45
N GLN A 313 -26.99 -5.85 48.62
CA GLN A 313 -28.39 -5.76 49.07
C GLN A 313 -28.56 -5.92 50.58
N ASP A 314 -27.47 -6.03 51.35
CA ASP A 314 -27.59 -6.11 52.80
C ASP A 314 -28.19 -4.82 53.36
N SER A 315 -29.10 -4.95 54.33
CA SER A 315 -29.92 -3.87 54.87
C SER A 315 -29.11 -2.70 55.44
N PHE A 316 -27.86 -2.94 55.82
CA PHE A 316 -26.97 -1.89 56.33
C PHE A 316 -26.35 -1.09 55.19
N THR A 317 -25.97 -1.75 54.09
CA THR A 317 -25.36 -1.09 52.94
C THR A 317 -26.38 -0.43 52.03
N THR A 318 -27.60 -0.99 51.87
CA THR A 318 -28.71 -0.26 51.23
C THR A 318 -29.09 0.99 52.01
N LYS A 319 -29.16 0.90 53.35
CA LYS A 319 -29.45 2.05 54.22
C LYS A 319 -28.31 3.08 54.21
N ALA A 320 -27.05 2.65 54.13
CA ALA A 320 -25.90 3.54 53.98
C ALA A 320 -25.88 4.25 52.61
N LEU A 321 -26.28 3.57 51.53
CA LEU A 321 -26.43 4.14 50.19
C LEU A 321 -27.61 5.13 50.10
N GLU A 322 -28.73 4.84 50.78
CA GLU A 322 -29.86 5.78 50.92
C GLU A 322 -29.49 7.01 51.74
N THR A 323 -28.67 6.84 52.79
CA THR A 323 -28.22 7.93 53.66
C THR A 323 -27.13 8.79 52.98
N HIS A 324 -26.30 8.18 52.14
CA HIS A 324 -25.36 8.88 51.25
C HIS A 324 -25.99 9.21 49.90
N ARG A 325 -27.05 10.03 49.89
CA ARG A 325 -27.36 10.81 48.69
C ARG A 325 -26.19 11.73 48.37
N ARG A 326 -25.79 11.74 47.09
CA ARG A 326 -24.90 12.77 46.53
C ARG A 326 -25.46 14.15 46.86
N THR A 327 -24.56 15.08 47.20
CA THR A 327 -24.79 16.52 47.37
C THR A 327 -25.22 17.20 46.07
N GLU A 328 -26.35 16.79 45.50
CA GLU A 328 -27.01 17.47 44.38
C GLU A 328 -28.36 18.08 44.80
N ASP A 329 -28.94 17.71 45.96
CA ASP A 329 -30.12 18.36 46.55
C ASP A 329 -29.77 19.65 47.36
N MET A 330 -28.52 20.13 47.31
CA MET A 330 -28.09 21.41 47.93
C MET A 330 -27.88 22.54 46.92
N LEU A 331 -28.13 22.32 45.63
CA LEU A 331 -28.22 23.39 44.64
C LEU A 331 -29.69 23.77 44.45
N THR A 332 -30.22 24.46 45.44
CA THR A 332 -31.36 25.36 45.23
C THR A 332 -30.96 26.35 44.14
N ASN A 333 -31.66 26.33 43.01
CA ASN A 333 -31.72 27.50 42.12
C ASN A 333 -32.30 28.65 42.94
N HIS A 334 -31.43 29.53 43.42
CA HIS A 334 -31.80 30.88 43.80
C HIS A 334 -31.64 31.75 42.54
N ASP A 335 -32.79 32.22 42.06
CA ASP A 335 -33.07 33.40 41.21
C ASP A 335 -32.10 33.77 40.07
#